data_AF-A0A4D6LDF6-F1
#
_entry.id   AF-A0A4D6LDF6-F1
#
_cell.length_a   1.000
_cell.length_b   1.000
_cell.length_c   1.000
_cell.angle_alpha   90.00
_cell.angle_beta   90.00
_cell.angle_gamma   90.00
#
_symmetry.space_group_name_H-M   'P 1'
#
loop_
_entity.id
_entity.type
_entity.pdbx_description
1 polymer ?
#
loop_
_entity_poly.entity_id
_entity_poly.type
_entity_poly.pdbx_seq_one_letter_code
_entity_poly.pdbx_strand_id
1 'polypeptide(L)' 'MTNQLKEHKKEKKTWTKNSKLLKDQIGSSLNMGFQLALDQVRMLIPDADLSQADISKTIVDGQLIETDEYDT' A
#
# COMPACT_ATOMS: atom_id res chain seq x y z
N MET A 1 30.85 22.82 -16.90
CA MET A 1 29.42 22.61 -16.60
C MET A 1 28.96 21.16 -16.83
N THR A 2 29.82 20.16 -16.55
CA THR A 2 29.57 18.74 -16.87
C THR A 2 29.48 17.86 -15.61
N ASN A 3 30.15 18.24 -14.52
CA ASN A 3 30.08 17.50 -13.25
C ASN A 3 28.72 17.68 -12.55
N GLN A 4 28.21 18.90 -12.44
CA GLN A 4 26.91 19.17 -11.84
C GLN A 4 25.77 18.40 -12.52
N LEU A 5 25.79 18.30 -13.86
CA LEU A 5 24.80 17.55 -14.61
C LEU A 5 24.89 16.03 -14.35
N LYS A 6 26.10 15.49 -14.16
CA LYS A 6 26.30 14.07 -13.81
C LYS A 6 25.80 13.78 -12.39
N GLU A 7 26.04 14.71 -11.47
CA GLU A 7 25.63 14.62 -10.08
C GLU A 7 24.11 14.64 -9.93
N HIS A 8 23.43 15.61 -10.56
CA HIS A 8 21.97 15.67 -10.61
C HIS A 8 21.33 14.41 -11.23
N LYS A 9 21.94 13.82 -12.27
CA LYS A 9 21.46 12.56 -12.85
C LYS A 9 21.59 11.39 -11.87
N LYS A 10 22.68 11.35 -11.10
CA LYS A 10 22.90 10.31 -10.08
C LYS A 10 21.89 10.46 -8.94
N GLU A 11 21.68 11.68 -8.44
CA GLU A 11 20.69 11.97 -7.40
C GLU A 11 19.27 11.60 -7.84
N LYS A 12 18.88 11.99 -9.07
CA LYS A 12 17.57 11.62 -9.62
C LYS A 12 17.38 10.10 -9.67
N LYS A 13 18.40 9.36 -10.11
CA LYS A 13 18.36 7.89 -10.16
C LYS A 13 18.22 7.29 -8.76
N THR A 14 18.97 7.81 -7.78
CA THR A 14 18.88 7.38 -6.38
C THR A 14 17.49 7.65 -5.80
N TRP A 15 16.95 8.85 -6.03
CA TRP A 15 15.60 9.22 -5.60
C TRP A 15 14.54 8.28 -6.16
N THR A 16 14.55 8.03 -7.48
CA THR A 16 13.59 7.10 -8.11
C THR A 16 13.68 5.70 -7.52
N LYS A 17 14.91 5.20 -7.28
CA LYS A 17 15.10 3.88 -6.67
C LYS A 17 14.54 3.84 -5.25
N ASN A 18 14.85 4.84 -4.43
CA ASN A 18 14.39 4.91 -3.04
C ASN A 18 12.87 5.07 -2.96
N SER A 19 12.28 5.89 -3.83
CA SER A 19 10.83 6.06 -3.93
C SER A 19 10.12 4.75 -4.28
N LYS A 20 10.66 3.98 -5.24
CA LYS A 20 10.11 2.65 -5.55
C LYS A 20 10.23 1.69 -4.36
N LEU A 21 11.41 1.63 -3.74
CA LEU A 21 11.64 0.77 -2.57
C LEU A 21 10.66 1.12 -1.43
N LEU A 22 10.46 2.40 -1.17
CA LEU A 22 9.54 2.87 -0.14
C LEU A 22 8.10 2.49 -0.45
N LYS A 23 7.66 2.64 -1.71
CA LYS A 23 6.33 2.19 -2.16
C LYS A 23 6.15 0.69 -1.94
N ASP A 24 7.14 -0.11 -2.33
CA ASP A 24 7.11 -1.57 -2.18
C ASP A 24 7.07 -1.97 -0.69
N GLN A 25 7.85 -1.29 0.17
CA GLN A 25 7.85 -1.53 1.63
C GLN A 25 6.52 -1.15 2.29
N ILE A 26 5.95 0.00 1.94
CA ILE A 26 4.64 0.42 2.45
C ILE A 26 3.57 -0.59 2.02
N GLY A 27 3.53 -0.96 0.74
CA GLY A 27 2.58 -1.95 0.24
C GLY A 27 2.72 -3.31 0.94
N SER A 28 3.96 -3.77 1.12
CA SER A 28 4.23 -5.04 1.82
C SER A 28 3.81 -5.01 3.29
N SER A 29 4.13 -3.93 4.02
CA SER A 29 3.80 -3.82 5.44
C SER A 29 2.29 -3.67 5.67
N LEU A 30 1.62 -2.90 4.81
CA LEU A 30 0.15 -2.78 4.82
C LEU A 30 -0.52 -4.14 4.58
N ASN A 31 -0.09 -4.87 3.54
CA ASN A 31 -0.63 -6.21 3.25
C ASN A 31 -0.42 -7.19 4.42
N MET A 32 0.75 -7.17 5.06
CA MET A 32 1.03 -8.02 6.21
C MET A 32 0.10 -7.68 7.38
N GLY A 33 -0.07 -6.40 7.71
CA GLY A 33 -0.99 -5.97 8.77
C GLY A 33 -2.44 -6.35 8.49
N PHE A 34 -2.88 -6.23 7.23
CA PHE A 34 -4.22 -6.61 6.81
C PHE A 34 -4.47 -8.11 7.00
N GLN A 35 -3.55 -8.98 6.56
CA GLN A 35 -3.69 -10.43 6.78
C GLN A 35 -3.71 -10.81 8.26
N LEU A 36 -2.86 -10.18 9.08
CA LEU A 36 -2.87 -10.39 10.53
C LEU A 36 -4.21 -10.02 11.16
N ALA A 37 -4.84 -8.93 10.71
CA ALA A 37 -6.16 -8.54 11.18
C ALA A 37 -7.24 -9.55 10.76
N LEU A 38 -7.20 -10.06 9.52
CA LEU A 38 -8.14 -11.11 9.08
C LEU A 38 -7.98 -12.39 9.90
N ASP A 39 -6.75 -12.80 10.20
CA ASP A 39 -6.49 -13.97 11.03
C ASP A 39 -6.98 -13.78 12.47
N GLN A 40 -6.86 -12.56 13.03
CA GLN A 40 -7.44 -12.23 14.33
C GLN A 40 -8.97 -12.33 14.30
N VAL A 41 -9.63 -11.85 13.24
CA VAL A 41 -11.10 -11.96 13.10
C VAL A 41 -11.53 -13.43 13.01
N ARG A 42 -10.85 -14.25 12.21
CA ARG A 42 -11.13 -15.70 12.09
C ARG A 42 -10.97 -16.44 13.42
N MET A 43 -9.99 -16.04 14.24
CA MET A 43 -9.79 -16.64 15.55
C MET A 43 -10.94 -16.32 16.51
N LEU A 44 -11.43 -15.08 16.48
CA LEU A 44 -12.50 -14.61 17.37
C LEU A 44 -13.89 -15.05 16.89
N ILE A 45 -14.10 -15.10 15.58
CA ILE A 45 -15.38 -15.43 14.92
C ILE A 45 -15.07 -16.37 13.74
N PRO A 46 -14.98 -17.69 13.98
CA PRO A 46 -14.59 -18.67 12.95
C PRO A 46 -15.51 -18.71 11.72
N ASP A 47 -16.78 -18.36 11.91
CA ASP A 47 -17.81 -18.38 10.86
C ASP A 47 -18.00 -17.01 10.18
N ALA A 48 -17.13 -16.03 10.44
CA ALA A 48 -17.22 -14.72 9.80
C ALA A 48 -17.00 -14.85 8.28
N ASP A 49 -17.95 -14.34 7.50
CA ASP A 49 -17.76 -14.18 6.06
C ASP A 49 -16.83 -13.00 5.77
N LEU A 50 -15.60 -13.32 5.37
CA LEU A 50 -14.56 -12.35 4.99
C LEU A 50 -14.34 -12.34 3.48
N SER A 51 -15.23 -12.94 2.68
CA SER A 51 -15.09 -12.99 1.22
C SER A 51 -15.08 -11.61 0.56
N GLN A 52 -15.72 -10.62 1.19
CA GLN A 52 -15.76 -9.24 0.74
C GLN A 52 -14.60 -8.38 1.28
N ALA A 53 -13.76 -8.93 2.17
CA ALA A 53 -12.65 -8.19 2.76
C ALA A 53 -11.58 -7.91 1.69
N ASP A 54 -11.31 -6.63 1.47
CA ASP A 54 -10.39 -6.16 0.45
C ASP A 54 -9.61 -4.96 1.00
N ILE A 55 -8.30 -5.03 0.89
CA ILE A 55 -7.37 -4.01 1.37
C ILE A 55 -7.48 -2.70 0.58
N SER A 56 -8.04 -2.76 -0.63
CA SER A 56 -8.29 -1.63 -1.52
C SER A 56 -9.66 -0.97 -1.32
N LYS A 57 -10.46 -1.47 -0.37
CA LYS A 57 -11.77 -0.90 -0.07
C LYS A 57 -11.73 -0.06 1.20
N THR A 58 -12.58 0.95 1.27
CA THR A 58 -12.70 1.83 2.43
C THR A 58 -14.11 1.79 2.99
N ILE A 59 -14.27 2.19 4.26
CA ILE A 59 -15.57 2.29 4.91
C ILE A 59 -16.01 3.76 4.89
N VAL A 60 -17.11 4.04 4.17
CA VAL A 60 -17.79 5.35 4.17
C VAL A 60 -19.21 5.14 4.66
N ASP A 61 -19.61 5.90 5.68
CA ASP A 61 -20.95 5.80 6.31
C ASP A 61 -21.37 4.36 6.67
N GLY A 62 -20.41 3.55 7.11
CA GLY A 62 -20.63 2.15 7.49
C GLY A 62 -20.75 1.17 6.31
N GLN A 63 -20.58 1.64 5.07
CA GLN A 63 -20.58 0.81 3.87
C GLN A 63 -19.16 0.61 3.35
N LEU A 64 -18.85 -0.63 2.96
CA LEU A 64 -17.59 -0.95 2.28
C LEU A 64 -17.69 -0.56 0.81
N ILE A 65 -16.94 0.45 0.39
CA ILE A 65 -16.93 0.98 -0.98
C ILE A 65 -15.56 0.76 -1.62
N GLU A 66 -15.54 0.61 -2.95
CA GLU A 66 -14.30 0.66 -3.73
C GLU A 66 -13.72 2.06 -3.67
N THR A 67 -12.41 2.18 -3.46
CA THR A 67 -11.72 3.45 -3.69
C THR A 67 -11.33 3.51 -5.16
N ASP A 68 -11.90 4.46 -5.89
CA ASP A 68 -11.42 4.84 -7.21
C ASP A 68 -10.03 5.47 -7.06
N GLU A 69 -8.96 4.66 -7.02
CA GLU A 69 -7.62 5.19 -7.27
C GLU A 69 -7.46 5.34 -8.78
N TYR A 70 -7.91 6.48 -9.34
CA TYR A 70 -7.25 7.32 -10.37
C TYR A 70 -8.21 8.42 -10.85
N ASP A 71 -8.21 9.59 -10.20
CA ASP A 71 -8.38 10.87 -10.92
C ASP A 71 -7.89 12.05 -10.05
N THR A 72 -6.56 12.30 -10.06
CA THR A 72 -5.86 13.60 -10.21
C THR A 72 -4.37 13.50 -9.89
#